data_AF-A0A520RQT1-F1
#
_entry.id   AF-A0A520RQT1-F1
#
_cell.length_a   1.000
_cell.length_b   1.000
_cell.length_c   1.000
_cell.angle_alpha   90.00
_cell.angle_beta   90.00
_cell.angle_gamma   90.00
#
_symmetry.space_group_name_H-M   'P 1'
#
loop_
_entity.id
_entity.type
_entity.pdbx_description
1 polymer ?
#
loop_
_entity_poly.entity_id
_entity_poly.type
_entity_poly.pdbx_seq_one_letter_code
_entity_poly.pdbx_strand_id
1 'polypeptide(L)'
;MPDQPTSLFGYRKHWAECLGPAPWLPMSRPEMEQLGWDSCDIIIVSGDGYVDHPSFGMAVIGRVLEAQGFRVGMLAQPDWQSAEPFTALGQPNLFFGVTAGNMDSMINHYTADRKRRNDDAYTPGNISGKRPDRAVTVYSQRLKEAYRDVPIIVGGIEASLRRIAHYDYWSDRVKRSVLLDSRADLLVFGNAERAIVDIAHRLANGEKVADLTDIRGTAFVTQHPPANRTLIDSTSVDEPGRIKAHPNPYEGMEPEPCAEGQTEDNNEPAPVRLMASSKQDTHAIRLPSAEAVTEDPVLYAHASRVFHKETNPHNALPLIQAHGDREVWLNPPPIPLETDELDWVFELPYQRLPHPSCGDAAVPAM
;
A
#
# COMPACT_ATOMS: atom_id res chain seq x y z
N MET A 1 13.48 7.42 -10.70
CA MET A 1 13.28 6.96 -9.31
C MET A 1 14.56 6.29 -8.88
N PRO A 2 14.96 6.33 -7.60
CA PRO A 2 16.15 5.63 -7.19
C PRO A 2 15.98 4.12 -7.47
N ASP A 3 16.97 3.53 -8.14
CA ASP A 3 16.98 2.12 -8.56
C ASP A 3 17.10 1.17 -7.37
N GLN A 4 17.60 1.69 -6.23
CA GLN A 4 17.65 1.01 -4.94
C GLN A 4 16.90 1.85 -3.89
N PRO A 5 15.95 1.26 -3.15
CA PRO A 5 15.28 1.96 -2.06
C PRO A 5 16.27 2.20 -0.90
N THR A 6 16.07 3.30 -0.17
CA THR A 6 16.79 3.54 1.07
C THR A 6 16.47 2.43 2.07
N SER A 7 17.51 1.81 2.63
CA SER A 7 17.32 0.83 3.70
C SER A 7 16.65 1.46 4.92
N LEU A 8 15.84 0.68 5.64
CA LEU A 8 15.23 1.08 6.91
C LEU A 8 16.29 1.51 7.95
N PHE A 9 17.51 0.95 7.88
CA PHE A 9 18.63 1.32 8.74
C PHE A 9 19.36 2.59 8.29
N GLY A 10 19.12 3.05 7.07
CA GLY A 10 19.80 4.20 6.47
C GLY A 10 19.29 5.56 6.94
N TYR A 11 18.13 5.59 7.60
CA TYR A 11 17.56 6.84 8.09
C TYR A 11 18.16 7.23 9.44
N ARG A 12 18.50 8.51 9.58
CA ARG A 12 18.70 9.09 10.91
C ARG A 12 17.35 9.11 11.61
N LYS A 13 17.26 8.45 12.76
CA LYS A 13 16.04 8.43 13.56
C LYS A 13 15.58 9.85 13.89
N HIS A 14 14.27 10.00 13.96
CA HIS A 14 13.62 11.24 14.31
C HIS A 14 13.84 11.56 15.80
N TRP A 15 13.68 12.84 16.17
CA TRP A 15 14.14 13.37 17.46
C TRP A 15 13.54 12.67 18.68
N ALA A 16 12.33 12.09 18.56
CA ALA A 16 11.65 11.45 19.67
C ALA A 16 12.20 10.05 20.00
N GLU A 17 13.24 9.59 19.30
CA GLU A 17 13.98 8.36 19.65
C GLU A 17 14.45 8.34 21.12
N CYS A 18 14.73 9.52 21.70
CA CYS A 18 15.20 9.66 23.07
C CYS A 18 14.14 9.30 24.13
N LEU A 19 12.87 9.26 23.74
CA LEU A 19 11.76 8.86 24.62
C LEU A 19 11.68 7.35 24.80
N GLY A 20 12.34 6.58 23.93
CA GLY A 20 12.24 5.13 23.88
C GLY A 20 10.88 4.63 23.37
N PRO A 21 10.73 3.31 23.17
CA PRO A 21 9.48 2.72 22.73
C PRO A 21 8.43 2.78 23.84
N ALA A 22 7.20 3.18 23.50
CA ALA A 22 6.07 3.15 24.40
C ALA A 22 5.65 1.68 24.66
N PRO A 23 5.20 1.34 25.89
CA PRO A 23 4.66 0.01 26.16
C PRO A 23 3.54 -0.35 25.17
N TRP A 24 2.67 0.62 24.90
CA TRP A 24 1.61 0.57 23.89
C TRP A 24 1.61 1.87 23.11
N LEU A 25 1.24 1.83 21.82
CA LEU A 25 0.96 3.07 21.11
C LEU A 25 -0.28 3.72 21.73
N PRO A 26 -0.21 4.99 22.19
CA PRO A 26 -1.29 5.59 22.95
C PRO A 26 -2.57 5.72 22.11
N MET A 27 -3.69 5.36 22.73
CA MET A 27 -5.05 5.50 22.20
C MET A 27 -5.83 6.66 22.83
N SER A 28 -5.28 7.30 23.87
CA SER A 28 -5.95 8.40 24.57
C SER A 28 -4.98 9.48 25.07
N ARG A 29 -5.49 10.69 25.34
CA ARG A 29 -4.69 11.78 25.94
C ARG A 29 -4.08 11.41 27.30
N PRO A 30 -4.81 10.75 28.23
CA PRO A 30 -4.20 10.31 29.48
C PRO A 30 -3.02 9.35 29.30
N GLU A 31 -3.05 8.48 28.27
CA GLU A 31 -1.90 7.62 27.94
C GLU A 31 -0.74 8.43 27.36
N MET A 32 -1.00 9.42 26.49
CA MET A 32 0.03 10.34 26.02
C MET A 32 0.68 11.12 27.18
N GLU A 33 -0.12 11.59 28.15
CA GLU A 33 0.38 12.29 29.33
C GLU A 33 1.29 11.40 30.19
N GLN A 34 0.97 10.10 30.33
CA GLN A 34 1.82 9.13 31.03
C GLN A 34 3.16 8.91 30.31
N LEU A 35 3.17 9.01 28.98
CA LEU A 35 4.39 8.95 28.16
C LEU A 35 5.13 10.30 28.11
N GLY A 36 4.55 11.37 28.67
CA GLY A 36 5.08 12.73 28.60
C GLY A 36 4.96 13.37 27.21
N TRP A 37 4.02 12.91 26.39
CA TRP A 37 3.81 13.40 25.02
C TRP A 37 2.74 14.49 24.99
N ASP A 38 3.04 15.61 24.33
CA ASP A 38 2.10 16.71 24.09
C ASP A 38 1.28 16.52 22.80
N SER A 39 1.86 15.85 21.80
CA SER A 39 1.27 15.56 20.50
C SER A 39 1.83 14.24 19.93
N CYS A 40 1.11 13.65 18.98
CA CYS A 40 1.64 12.57 18.14
C CYS A 40 2.23 13.18 16.87
N ASP A 41 3.30 12.60 16.33
CA ASP A 41 3.79 12.97 15.01
C ASP A 41 2.93 12.32 13.92
N ILE A 42 2.51 11.08 14.16
CA ILE A 42 1.68 10.28 13.26
C ILE A 42 0.56 9.63 14.06
N ILE A 43 -0.66 9.63 13.53
CA ILE A 43 -1.78 8.89 14.12
C ILE A 43 -2.30 7.88 13.11
N ILE A 44 -2.36 6.61 13.51
CA ILE A 44 -2.90 5.52 12.69
C ILE A 44 -4.36 5.29 13.09
N VAL A 45 -5.26 5.32 12.12
CA VAL A 45 -6.68 5.00 12.27
C VAL A 45 -6.94 3.63 11.67
N SER A 46 -7.46 2.73 12.49
CA SER A 46 -7.70 1.33 12.14
C SER A 46 -9.17 0.95 12.27
N GLY A 47 -9.65 0.11 11.35
CA GLY A 47 -10.95 -0.54 11.46
C GLY A 47 -10.97 -1.76 12.38
N ASP A 48 -9.81 -2.29 12.76
CA ASP A 48 -9.68 -3.36 13.76
C ASP A 48 -9.48 -2.78 15.16
N GLY A 49 -9.77 -3.57 16.19
CA GLY A 49 -9.27 -3.29 17.54
C GLY A 49 -7.74 -3.27 17.58
N TYR A 50 -7.16 -2.50 18.50
CA TYR A 50 -5.70 -2.45 18.62
C TYR A 50 -5.18 -3.69 19.32
N VAL A 51 -4.55 -4.56 18.53
CA VAL A 51 -3.74 -5.69 19.00
C VAL A 51 -2.30 -5.42 18.63
N ASP A 52 -1.42 -5.31 19.63
CA ASP A 52 -0.01 -5.00 19.42
C ASP A 52 0.78 -6.28 19.14
N HIS A 53 0.54 -6.87 17.97
CA HIS A 53 1.12 -8.15 17.55
C HIS A 53 1.59 -8.08 16.08
N PRO A 54 2.70 -8.74 15.69
CA PRO A 54 3.22 -8.70 14.32
C PRO A 54 2.30 -9.32 13.25
N SER A 55 1.23 -10.03 13.64
CA SER A 55 0.19 -10.49 12.69
C SER A 55 -0.81 -9.40 12.31
N PHE A 56 -0.74 -8.23 12.96
CA PHE A 56 -1.63 -7.09 12.75
C PHE A 56 -0.88 -5.97 12.02
N GLY A 57 -1.26 -5.71 10.76
CA GLY A 57 -0.51 -4.82 9.88
C GLY A 57 -0.40 -3.37 10.39
N MET A 58 -1.45 -2.87 11.04
CA MET A 58 -1.42 -1.53 11.65
C MET A 58 -0.46 -1.43 12.84
N ALA A 59 -0.31 -2.53 13.62
CA ALA A 59 0.67 -2.60 14.70
C ALA A 59 2.09 -2.67 14.15
N VAL A 60 2.31 -3.44 13.08
CA VAL A 60 3.60 -3.48 12.37
C VAL A 60 4.01 -2.08 11.91
N ILE A 61 3.14 -1.38 11.17
CA ILE A 61 3.44 -0.03 10.69
C ILE A 61 3.65 0.96 11.84
N GLY A 62 2.84 0.88 12.89
CA GLY A 62 3.00 1.74 14.06
C GLY A 62 4.34 1.55 14.77
N ARG A 63 4.74 0.30 15.01
CA ARG A 63 6.02 -0.03 15.64
C ARG A 63 7.22 0.31 14.74
N VAL A 64 7.12 0.10 13.43
CA VAL A 64 8.16 0.50 12.47
C VAL A 64 8.39 2.01 12.52
N LEU A 65 7.33 2.81 12.52
CA LEU A 65 7.42 4.26 12.63
C LEU A 65 7.96 4.71 14.00
N GLU A 66 7.53 4.08 15.08
CA GLU A 66 8.07 4.35 16.42
C GLU A 66 9.58 4.03 16.50
N ALA A 67 10.00 2.91 15.92
CA ALA A 67 11.40 2.50 15.90
C ALA A 67 12.28 3.43 15.04
N GLN A 68 11.68 4.17 14.12
CA GLN A 68 12.29 5.27 13.36
C GLN A 68 12.33 6.60 14.15
N GLY A 69 11.88 6.61 15.40
CA GLY A 69 11.96 7.74 16.32
C GLY A 69 10.77 8.69 16.28
N PHE A 70 9.62 8.27 15.72
CA PHE A 70 8.40 9.07 15.69
C PHE A 70 7.47 8.75 16.87
N ARG A 71 6.71 9.73 17.35
CA ARG A 71 5.61 9.50 18.30
C ARG A 71 4.37 9.08 17.53
N VAL A 72 3.93 7.84 17.74
CA VAL A 72 2.84 7.25 16.98
C VAL A 72 1.66 6.94 17.89
N GLY A 73 0.49 7.47 17.55
CA GLY A 73 -0.78 7.16 18.23
C GLY A 73 -1.67 6.22 17.43
N MET A 74 -2.62 5.58 18.09
CA MET A 74 -3.57 4.64 17.47
C MET A 74 -5.02 5.03 17.77
N LEU A 75 -5.85 5.16 16.74
CA LEU A 75 -7.30 5.26 16.85
C LEU A 75 -7.91 3.97 16.31
N ALA A 76 -8.19 3.03 17.21
CA ALA A 76 -8.81 1.76 16.85
C ALA A 76 -10.33 1.86 16.94
N GLN A 77 -11.01 1.57 15.84
CA GLN A 77 -12.48 1.58 15.72
C GLN A 77 -13.17 2.85 16.23
N PRO A 78 -12.71 4.05 15.81
CA PRO A 78 -13.43 5.26 16.15
C PRO A 78 -14.85 5.19 15.59
N ASP A 79 -15.83 5.66 16.36
CA ASP A 79 -17.20 5.77 15.89
C ASP A 79 -17.27 6.79 14.74
N TRP A 80 -17.74 6.33 13.59
CA TRP A 80 -17.78 7.11 12.35
C TRP A 80 -19.08 7.88 12.15
N GLN A 81 -20.01 7.82 13.11
CA GLN A 81 -21.25 8.59 13.06
C GLN A 81 -20.99 10.10 13.22
N SER A 82 -19.87 10.48 13.83
CA SER A 82 -19.40 11.87 13.94
C SER A 82 -17.88 11.96 13.71
N ALA A 83 -17.37 13.19 13.57
CA ALA A 83 -15.93 13.45 13.45
C ALA A 83 -15.23 13.59 14.82
N GLU A 84 -15.98 13.74 15.92
CA GLU A 84 -15.44 13.96 17.27
C GLU A 84 -14.47 12.85 17.72
N PRO A 85 -14.76 11.54 17.56
CA PRO A 85 -13.85 10.47 17.98
C PRO A 85 -12.48 10.52 17.28
N PHE A 86 -12.40 11.12 16.10
CA PHE A 86 -11.16 11.28 15.34
C PHE A 86 -10.25 12.39 15.90
N THR A 87 -10.75 13.19 16.85
CA THR A 87 -10.01 14.26 17.52
C THR A 87 -9.42 13.84 18.86
N ALA A 88 -9.66 12.59 19.30
CA ALA A 88 -9.33 12.11 20.64
C ALA A 88 -7.85 12.34 21.02
N LEU A 89 -6.92 12.08 20.09
CA LEU A 89 -5.47 12.29 20.28
C LEU A 89 -5.01 13.70 19.86
N GLY A 90 -5.89 14.52 19.27
CA GLY A 90 -5.56 15.80 18.67
C GLY A 90 -5.02 15.70 17.24
N GLN A 91 -4.45 16.81 16.78
CA GLN A 91 -3.86 16.92 15.45
C GLN A 91 -2.43 16.33 15.45
N PRO A 92 -2.08 15.46 14.49
CA PRO A 92 -0.72 14.97 14.35
C PRO A 92 0.18 16.02 13.68
N ASN A 93 1.48 15.95 13.97
CA ASN A 93 2.45 16.90 13.39
C ASN A 93 2.74 16.63 11.91
N LEU A 94 2.62 15.38 11.45
CA LEU A 94 2.96 14.97 10.09
C LEU A 94 1.73 14.54 9.29
N PHE A 95 1.07 13.44 9.66
CA PHE A 95 -0.05 12.89 8.89
C PHE A 95 -0.93 11.91 9.67
N PHE A 96 -2.11 11.61 9.13
CA PHE A 96 -2.94 10.47 9.53
C PHE A 96 -2.72 9.29 8.59
N GLY A 97 -2.39 8.12 9.14
CA GLY A 97 -2.41 6.84 8.42
C GLY A 97 -3.77 6.17 8.58
N VAL A 98 -4.42 5.71 7.50
CA VAL A 98 -5.77 5.12 7.57
C VAL A 98 -5.78 3.73 6.94
N THR A 99 -6.34 2.76 7.67
CA THR A 99 -6.56 1.41 7.17
C THR A 99 -7.90 0.83 7.61
N ALA A 100 -8.46 -0.05 6.79
CA ALA A 100 -9.63 -0.85 7.18
C ALA A 100 -9.28 -1.93 8.20
N GLY A 101 -8.00 -2.23 8.43
CA GLY A 101 -7.52 -3.32 9.26
C GLY A 101 -6.88 -4.45 8.45
N ASN A 102 -6.76 -5.62 9.06
CA ASN A 102 -6.22 -6.85 8.48
C ASN A 102 -7.12 -7.47 7.42
N MET A 103 -8.41 -7.12 7.41
CA MET A 103 -9.38 -7.57 6.41
C MET A 103 -10.14 -6.40 5.80
N ASP A 104 -10.62 -6.60 4.56
CA ASP A 104 -11.55 -5.68 3.90
C ASP A 104 -12.85 -5.56 4.72
N SER A 105 -13.33 -4.34 4.92
CA SER A 105 -14.49 -4.09 5.78
C SER A 105 -15.76 -4.76 5.28
N MET A 106 -15.93 -4.90 3.96
CA MET A 106 -17.10 -5.55 3.39
C MET A 106 -17.05 -7.07 3.57
N ILE A 107 -15.86 -7.68 3.40
CA ILE A 107 -15.68 -9.12 3.65
C ILE A 107 -15.90 -9.44 5.13
N ASN A 108 -15.56 -8.50 6.02
CA ASN A 108 -15.78 -8.68 7.45
C ASN A 108 -17.27 -8.60 7.82
N HIS A 109 -18.05 -7.72 7.18
CA HIS A 109 -19.47 -7.59 7.44
C HIS A 109 -20.36 -8.58 6.69
N TYR A 110 -19.90 -9.17 5.60
CA TYR A 110 -20.75 -9.96 4.71
C TYR A 110 -20.10 -11.28 4.28
N THR A 111 -20.92 -12.32 4.15
CA THR A 111 -20.52 -13.58 3.52
C THR A 111 -20.45 -13.43 1.99
N ALA A 112 -19.84 -14.41 1.30
CA ALA A 112 -19.82 -14.46 -0.16
C ALA A 112 -21.24 -14.40 -0.78
N ASP A 113 -22.23 -14.97 -0.09
CA ASP A 113 -23.65 -14.91 -0.46
C ASP A 113 -24.35 -13.58 -0.11
N ARG A 114 -23.58 -12.54 0.23
CA ARG A 114 -24.07 -11.21 0.64
C ARG A 114 -24.95 -11.21 1.90
N LYS A 115 -24.83 -12.21 2.77
CA LYS A 115 -25.51 -12.22 4.07
C LYS A 115 -24.68 -11.49 5.11
N ARG A 116 -25.31 -10.67 5.92
CA ARG A 116 -24.65 -9.93 6.99
C ARG A 116 -24.18 -10.89 8.09
N ARG A 117 -22.93 -10.73 8.53
CA ARG A 117 -22.36 -11.40 9.70
C ARG A 117 -22.78 -10.67 10.97
N ASN A 118 -22.93 -11.43 12.06
CA ASN A 118 -23.32 -10.88 13.35
C ASN A 118 -22.12 -10.69 14.28
N ASP A 119 -20.95 -11.10 13.83
CA ASP A 119 -19.67 -11.13 14.51
C ASP A 119 -18.56 -10.43 13.71
N ASP A 120 -17.50 -10.03 14.41
CA ASP A 120 -16.28 -9.47 13.81
C ASP A 120 -15.06 -9.98 14.58
N ALA A 121 -14.28 -10.84 13.92
CA ALA A 121 -13.13 -11.52 14.52
C ALA A 121 -11.99 -10.58 14.94
N TYR A 122 -11.96 -9.35 14.43
CA TYR A 122 -10.95 -8.34 14.74
C TYR A 122 -11.45 -7.28 15.70
N THR A 123 -12.66 -7.43 16.22
CA THR A 123 -13.23 -6.55 17.23
C THR A 123 -13.17 -7.22 18.60
N PRO A 124 -12.73 -6.51 19.66
CA PRO A 124 -12.77 -7.01 21.02
C PRO A 124 -14.18 -7.50 21.41
N GLY A 125 -14.28 -8.75 21.86
CA GLY A 125 -15.55 -9.37 22.24
C GLY A 125 -16.36 -9.93 21.06
N ASN A 126 -15.78 -10.02 19.87
CA ASN A 126 -16.41 -10.54 18.66
C ASN A 126 -17.72 -9.82 18.27
N ILE A 127 -17.83 -8.53 18.61
CA ILE A 127 -19.03 -7.73 18.39
C ILE A 127 -19.04 -7.11 16.99
N SER A 128 -20.15 -7.22 16.28
CA SER A 128 -20.33 -6.56 14.99
C SER A 128 -20.69 -5.08 15.11
N GLY A 129 -20.52 -4.33 14.03
CA GLY A 129 -20.96 -2.94 13.94
C GLY A 129 -20.03 -1.92 14.59
N LYS A 130 -18.75 -2.27 14.81
CA LYS A 130 -17.69 -1.36 15.27
C LYS A 130 -16.83 -0.78 14.14
N ARG A 131 -17.09 -1.19 12.90
CA ARG A 131 -16.45 -0.68 11.68
C ARG A 131 -17.51 -0.24 10.67
N PRO A 132 -17.27 0.80 9.85
CA PRO A 132 -18.13 1.11 8.72
C PRO A 132 -17.83 0.21 7.52
N ASP A 133 -18.82 0.05 6.65
CA ASP A 133 -18.59 -0.40 5.28
C ASP A 133 -17.66 0.60 4.55
N ARG A 134 -16.66 0.07 3.84
CA ARG A 134 -15.62 0.85 3.16
C ARG A 134 -14.90 1.80 4.13
N ALA A 135 -14.41 1.21 5.22
CA ALA A 135 -13.80 1.91 6.33
C ALA A 135 -12.74 2.94 5.91
N VAL A 136 -11.89 2.62 4.92
CA VAL A 136 -10.85 3.56 4.43
C VAL A 136 -11.49 4.86 3.94
N THR A 137 -12.56 4.78 3.15
CA THR A 137 -13.26 5.95 2.63
C THR A 137 -13.94 6.74 3.75
N VAL A 138 -14.68 6.06 4.61
CA VAL A 138 -15.45 6.70 5.68
C VAL A 138 -14.52 7.40 6.69
N TYR A 139 -13.48 6.72 7.15
CA TYR A 139 -12.52 7.28 8.10
C TYR A 139 -11.75 8.46 7.51
N SER A 140 -11.31 8.37 6.25
CA SER A 140 -10.64 9.49 5.58
C SER A 140 -11.54 10.73 5.48
N GLN A 141 -12.83 10.54 5.20
CA GLN A 141 -13.79 11.65 5.13
C GLN A 141 -14.03 12.28 6.51
N ARG A 142 -14.14 11.49 7.58
CA ARG A 142 -14.25 12.01 8.96
C ARG A 142 -12.99 12.74 9.40
N LEU A 143 -11.82 12.27 9.00
CA LEU A 143 -10.57 12.98 9.24
C LEU A 143 -10.52 14.30 8.47
N LYS A 144 -10.96 14.37 7.21
CA LYS A 144 -11.05 15.65 6.47
C LYS A 144 -12.10 16.61 7.05
N GLU A 145 -13.13 16.09 7.71
CA GLU A 145 -14.11 16.89 8.47
C GLU A 145 -13.48 17.49 9.73
N ALA A 146 -12.72 16.71 10.50
CA ALA A 146 -12.03 17.15 11.70
C ALA A 146 -10.80 18.03 11.43
N TYR A 147 -9.99 17.65 10.45
CA TYR A 147 -8.66 18.21 10.15
C TYR A 147 -8.46 18.31 8.63
N ARG A 148 -8.97 19.38 8.04
CA ARG A 148 -8.96 19.58 6.57
C ARG A 148 -7.57 19.57 5.95
N ASP A 149 -6.62 20.22 6.61
CA ASP A 149 -5.30 20.54 6.05
C ASP A 149 -4.23 19.49 6.38
N VAL A 150 -4.57 18.48 7.19
CA VAL A 150 -3.63 17.42 7.55
C VAL A 150 -3.57 16.39 6.41
N PRO A 151 -2.35 15.97 6.00
CA PRO A 151 -2.19 14.89 5.03
C PRO A 151 -2.83 13.59 5.53
N ILE A 152 -3.53 12.90 4.63
CA ILE A 152 -4.10 11.57 4.87
C ILE A 152 -3.45 10.57 3.94
N ILE A 153 -2.88 9.53 4.52
CA ILE A 153 -2.22 8.43 3.81
C ILE A 153 -3.02 7.16 4.05
N VAL A 154 -3.59 6.57 3.00
CA VAL A 154 -4.41 5.35 3.11
C VAL A 154 -3.60 4.12 2.74
N GLY A 155 -3.87 2.99 3.40
CA GLY A 155 -3.16 1.74 3.14
C GLY A 155 -3.91 0.50 3.63
N GLY A 156 -3.21 -0.64 3.58
CA GLY A 156 -3.76 -1.96 3.89
C GLY A 156 -4.51 -2.59 2.70
N ILE A 157 -5.13 -3.74 2.96
CA ILE A 157 -5.72 -4.59 1.92
C ILE A 157 -6.85 -3.85 1.17
N GLU A 158 -7.76 -3.20 1.89
CA GLU A 158 -8.90 -2.50 1.29
C GLU A 158 -8.47 -1.37 0.35
N ALA A 159 -7.48 -0.55 0.73
CA ALA A 159 -6.98 0.52 -0.13
C ALA A 159 -6.22 -0.07 -1.32
N SER A 160 -5.35 -1.05 -1.06
CA SER A 160 -4.50 -1.71 -2.05
C SER A 160 -5.29 -2.35 -3.19
N LEU A 161 -6.40 -3.03 -2.90
CA LEU A 161 -7.20 -3.69 -3.93
C LEU A 161 -8.01 -2.69 -4.78
N ARG A 162 -8.16 -1.45 -4.32
CA ARG A 162 -9.04 -0.42 -4.92
C ARG A 162 -8.27 0.77 -5.51
N ARG A 163 -6.99 0.56 -5.88
CA ARG A 163 -6.07 1.60 -6.37
C ARG A 163 -6.46 2.20 -7.72
N ILE A 164 -6.98 1.37 -8.62
CA ILE A 164 -7.48 1.74 -9.94
C ILE A 164 -8.99 1.50 -10.00
N ALA A 165 -9.59 1.76 -11.17
CA ALA A 165 -10.94 1.31 -11.47
C ALA A 165 -11.03 -0.21 -11.24
N HIS A 166 -11.98 -0.63 -10.42
CA HIS A 166 -12.09 -2.00 -9.94
C HIS A 166 -13.55 -2.44 -9.91
N TYR A 167 -13.77 -3.74 -10.16
CA TYR A 167 -15.08 -4.33 -9.97
C TYR A 167 -15.41 -4.45 -8.48
N ASP A 168 -16.53 -3.87 -8.08
CA ASP A 168 -17.06 -3.97 -6.74
C ASP A 168 -18.16 -5.03 -6.68
N TYR A 169 -17.82 -6.20 -6.14
CA TYR A 169 -18.74 -7.34 -6.03
C TYR A 169 -20.04 -7.02 -5.26
N TRP A 170 -19.98 -6.09 -4.30
CA TRP A 170 -21.13 -5.80 -3.42
C TRP A 170 -22.19 -4.95 -4.11
N SER A 171 -21.78 -3.98 -4.92
CA SER A 171 -22.68 -3.12 -5.70
C SER A 171 -22.87 -3.57 -7.15
N ASP A 172 -22.15 -4.61 -7.58
CA ASP A 172 -22.22 -5.19 -8.94
C ASP A 172 -21.86 -4.18 -10.03
N ARG A 173 -20.86 -3.33 -9.75
CA ARG A 173 -20.47 -2.20 -10.61
C ARG A 173 -18.97 -2.01 -10.60
N VAL A 174 -18.44 -1.48 -11.70
CA VAL A 174 -17.08 -0.94 -11.71
C VAL A 174 -17.09 0.41 -10.99
N LYS A 175 -16.22 0.55 -9.99
CA LYS A 175 -16.03 1.79 -9.24
C LYS A 175 -14.69 2.39 -9.60
N ARG A 176 -14.59 3.71 -9.47
CA ARG A 176 -13.33 4.45 -9.60
C ARG A 176 -12.37 4.15 -8.44
N SER A 177 -11.14 4.65 -8.53
CA SER A 177 -10.13 4.51 -7.48
C SER A 177 -10.62 5.03 -6.13
N VAL A 178 -10.26 4.31 -5.06
CA VAL A 178 -10.55 4.71 -3.67
C VAL A 178 -9.93 6.07 -3.30
N LEU A 179 -8.84 6.48 -3.95
CA LEU A 179 -8.21 7.79 -3.73
C LEU A 179 -9.19 8.95 -4.00
N LEU A 180 -10.02 8.82 -5.04
CA LEU A 180 -10.98 9.86 -5.42
C LEU A 180 -12.18 9.94 -4.46
N ASP A 181 -12.59 8.80 -3.90
CA ASP A 181 -13.71 8.70 -2.96
C ASP A 181 -13.31 9.07 -1.53
N SER A 182 -12.13 8.63 -1.10
CA SER A 182 -11.58 8.91 0.24
C SER A 182 -11.02 10.33 0.38
N ARG A 183 -10.64 10.96 -0.75
CA ARG A 183 -9.89 12.23 -0.77
C ARG A 183 -8.58 12.17 0.03
N ALA A 184 -7.98 10.98 0.11
CA ALA A 184 -6.65 10.81 0.65
C ALA A 184 -5.61 11.43 -0.28
N ASP A 185 -4.52 11.91 0.30
CA ASP A 185 -3.44 12.58 -0.41
C ASP A 185 -2.49 11.57 -1.05
N LEU A 186 -2.23 10.45 -0.36
CA LEU A 186 -1.43 9.32 -0.85
C LEU A 186 -2.09 7.98 -0.50
N LEU A 187 -1.87 6.99 -1.35
CA LEU A 187 -2.17 5.58 -1.08
C LEU A 187 -0.87 4.79 -1.09
N VAL A 188 -0.63 3.98 -0.06
CA VAL A 188 0.52 3.09 0.03
C VAL A 188 0.06 1.64 -0.11
N PHE A 189 0.80 0.84 -0.88
CA PHE A 189 0.42 -0.53 -1.20
C PHE A 189 1.60 -1.51 -1.32
N GLY A 190 1.28 -2.80 -1.18
CA GLY A 190 2.28 -3.85 -1.06
C GLY A 190 2.90 -3.82 0.34
N ASN A 191 4.19 -4.16 0.43
CA ASN A 191 4.96 -4.03 1.66
C ASN A 191 5.27 -2.54 1.89
N ALA A 192 4.57 -1.95 2.85
CA ALA A 192 4.48 -0.51 3.02
C ALA A 192 5.59 0.08 3.91
N GLU A 193 6.39 -0.74 4.58
CA GLU A 193 7.36 -0.34 5.61
C GLU A 193 8.36 0.69 5.07
N ARG A 194 9.04 0.41 3.95
CA ARG A 194 9.98 1.36 3.34
C ARG A 194 9.28 2.63 2.88
N ALA A 195 8.11 2.51 2.25
CA ALA A 195 7.39 3.65 1.70
C ALA A 195 6.87 4.59 2.80
N ILE A 196 6.30 4.05 3.88
CA ILE A 196 5.76 4.88 4.97
C ILE A 196 6.87 5.54 5.78
N VAL A 197 8.02 4.88 5.93
CA VAL A 197 9.22 5.45 6.58
C VAL A 197 9.80 6.59 5.74
N ASP A 198 9.92 6.40 4.43
CA ASP A 198 10.36 7.45 3.50
C ASP A 198 9.43 8.66 3.56
N ILE A 199 8.11 8.43 3.48
CA ILE A 199 7.11 9.50 3.61
C ILE A 199 7.25 10.24 4.95
N ALA A 200 7.34 9.52 6.07
CA ALA A 200 7.44 10.12 7.39
C ALA A 200 8.68 11.01 7.53
N HIS A 201 9.85 10.54 7.08
CA HIS A 201 11.09 11.30 7.13
C HIS A 201 11.07 12.52 6.21
N ARG A 202 10.54 12.39 4.99
CA ARG A 202 10.44 13.53 4.05
C ARG A 202 9.49 14.60 4.55
N LEU A 203 8.32 14.22 5.10
CA LEU A 203 7.40 15.16 5.74
C LEU A 203 8.03 15.82 6.97
N ALA A 204 8.77 15.07 7.79
CA ALA A 204 9.50 15.61 8.93
C ALA A 204 10.61 16.60 8.54
N ASN A 205 11.19 16.44 7.35
CA ASN A 205 12.16 17.36 6.75
C ASN A 205 11.49 18.58 6.06
N GLY A 206 10.16 18.70 6.13
CA GLY A 206 9.41 19.84 5.63
C GLY A 206 8.98 19.75 4.16
N GLU A 207 9.15 18.59 3.52
CA GLU A 207 8.56 18.36 2.19
C GLU A 207 7.03 18.29 2.28
N LYS A 208 6.35 18.68 1.20
CA LYS A 208 4.88 18.61 1.15
C LYS A 208 4.45 17.27 0.61
N VAL A 209 3.33 16.75 1.11
CA VAL A 209 2.74 15.48 0.65
C VAL A 209 2.50 15.45 -0.87
N ALA A 210 2.15 16.59 -1.48
CA ALA A 210 1.92 16.71 -2.91
C ALA A 210 3.19 16.53 -3.77
N ASP A 211 4.37 16.73 -3.18
CA ASP A 211 5.65 16.62 -3.87
C ASP A 211 6.22 15.18 -3.82
N LEU A 212 5.64 14.30 -2.99
CA LEU A 212 6.04 12.90 -2.78
C LEU A 212 5.59 11.98 -3.92
N THR A 213 6.01 12.28 -5.13
CA THR A 213 5.55 11.63 -6.37
C THR A 213 6.42 10.46 -6.82
N ASP A 214 7.57 10.26 -6.18
CA ASP A 214 8.65 9.37 -6.63
C ASP A 214 8.92 8.17 -5.71
N ILE A 215 8.03 7.92 -4.75
CA ILE A 215 8.15 6.82 -3.77
C ILE A 215 7.53 5.54 -4.34
N ARG A 216 8.26 4.43 -4.33
CA ARG A 216 7.76 3.13 -4.80
C ARG A 216 6.65 2.61 -3.88
N GLY A 217 5.68 1.89 -4.46
CA GLY A 217 4.52 1.38 -3.72
C GLY A 217 3.52 2.45 -3.32
N THR A 218 3.55 3.63 -3.96
CA THR A 218 2.57 4.69 -3.71
C THR A 218 1.71 5.00 -4.93
N ALA A 219 0.53 5.54 -4.69
CA ALA A 219 -0.36 6.07 -5.71
C ALA A 219 -0.94 7.41 -5.26
N PHE A 220 -1.18 8.31 -6.22
CA PHE A 220 -1.71 9.65 -5.97
C PHE A 220 -2.57 10.13 -7.14
N VAL A 221 -3.35 11.19 -6.87
CA VAL A 221 -4.18 11.84 -7.89
C VAL A 221 -3.41 13.00 -8.50
N THR A 222 -3.42 13.11 -9.82
CA THR A 222 -2.80 14.20 -10.58
C THR A 222 -3.71 14.67 -11.71
N GLN A 223 -3.43 15.83 -12.30
CA GLN A 223 -4.10 16.29 -13.52
C GLN A 223 -3.31 15.92 -14.79
N HIS A 224 -2.00 15.71 -14.64
CA HIS A 224 -1.10 15.43 -15.75
C HIS A 224 -0.07 14.37 -15.31
N PRO A 225 0.44 13.54 -16.25
CA PRO A 225 1.54 12.64 -15.95
C PRO A 225 2.76 13.42 -15.44
N PRO A 226 3.52 12.88 -14.47
CA PRO A 226 4.79 13.45 -14.06
C PRO A 226 5.73 13.70 -15.24
N ALA A 227 6.50 14.79 -15.17
CA ALA A 227 7.36 15.25 -16.27
C ALA A 227 8.39 14.19 -16.70
N ASN A 228 8.85 14.29 -17.96
CA ASN A 228 9.91 13.46 -18.55
C ASN A 228 9.60 11.97 -18.72
N ARG A 229 8.32 11.58 -18.83
CA ARG A 229 7.91 10.20 -19.08
C ARG A 229 7.18 10.05 -20.42
N THR A 230 7.57 9.03 -21.18
CA THR A 230 6.87 8.58 -22.38
C THR A 230 5.74 7.64 -22.00
N LEU A 231 4.52 7.96 -22.40
CA LEU A 231 3.36 7.11 -22.15
C LEU A 231 3.26 6.02 -23.22
N ILE A 232 3.28 4.77 -22.78
CA ILE A 232 2.91 3.61 -23.59
C ILE A 232 1.40 3.53 -23.56
N ASP A 233 0.78 3.67 -24.72
CA ASP A 233 -0.68 3.59 -24.85
C ASP A 233 -1.14 2.14 -24.77
N SER A 234 -1.93 1.81 -23.75
CA SER A 234 -2.59 0.52 -23.58
C SER A 234 -4.11 0.69 -23.44
N THR A 235 -4.67 1.76 -24.02
CA THR A 235 -6.11 2.07 -23.94
C THR A 235 -6.98 1.18 -24.82
N SER A 236 -6.40 0.47 -25.80
CA SER A 236 -7.07 -0.48 -26.67
C SER A 236 -6.52 -1.90 -26.49
N VAL A 237 -7.33 -2.89 -26.88
CA VAL A 237 -6.95 -4.30 -26.86
C VAL A 237 -5.97 -4.57 -28.02
N ASP A 238 -4.93 -5.36 -27.74
CA ASP A 238 -4.01 -5.83 -28.77
C ASP A 238 -4.78 -6.67 -29.82
N GLU A 239 -4.78 -6.25 -31.08
CA GLU A 239 -5.26 -7.11 -32.17
C GLU A 239 -4.21 -8.21 -32.43
N PRO A 240 -4.59 -9.50 -32.49
CA PRO A 240 -3.65 -10.57 -32.79
C PRO A 240 -2.96 -10.35 -34.14
N GLY A 241 -1.71 -9.92 -34.10
CA GLY A 241 -0.89 -9.75 -35.29
C GLY A 241 -0.37 -11.06 -35.87
N ARG A 242 0.29 -10.98 -37.03
CA ARG A 242 0.99 -12.13 -37.63
C ARG A 242 2.14 -12.56 -36.72
N ILE A 243 2.08 -13.77 -36.17
CA ILE A 243 3.17 -14.36 -35.37
C ILE A 243 4.41 -14.42 -36.27
N LYS A 244 5.48 -13.71 -35.88
CA LYS A 244 6.78 -13.87 -36.55
C LYS A 244 7.24 -15.30 -36.26
N ALA A 245 7.44 -16.10 -37.31
CA ALA A 245 8.06 -17.40 -37.16
C ALA A 245 9.44 -17.18 -36.52
N HIS A 246 9.64 -17.76 -35.33
CA HIS A 246 10.97 -17.79 -34.75
C HIS A 246 11.87 -18.60 -35.69
N PRO A 247 13.01 -18.06 -36.14
CA PRO A 247 13.97 -18.86 -36.89
C PRO A 247 14.34 -20.06 -36.05
N ASN A 248 14.40 -21.25 -36.67
CA ASN A 248 14.68 -22.46 -35.94
C ASN A 248 16.11 -22.33 -35.37
N PRO A 249 16.34 -22.45 -34.06
CA PRO A 249 17.69 -22.35 -33.49
C PRO A 249 18.65 -23.44 -34.02
N TYR A 250 18.13 -24.45 -34.70
CA TYR A 250 18.89 -25.52 -35.35
C TYR A 250 18.95 -25.39 -36.89
N GLU A 251 18.42 -24.32 -37.48
CA GLU A 251 18.66 -24.03 -38.90
C GLU A 251 20.17 -23.77 -39.10
N GLY A 252 20.84 -24.68 -39.82
CA GLY A 252 22.30 -24.66 -40.01
C GLY A 252 23.10 -25.56 -39.06
N MET A 253 22.44 -26.28 -38.13
CA MET A 253 23.05 -27.38 -37.36
C MET A 253 22.78 -28.75 -38.01
N GLU A 254 22.86 -28.82 -39.33
CA GLU A 254 22.92 -30.13 -39.99
C GLU A 254 24.24 -30.80 -39.57
N PRO A 255 24.23 -32.10 -39.22
CA PRO A 255 25.46 -32.78 -38.85
C PRO A 255 26.37 -32.83 -40.07
N GLU A 256 27.41 -31.98 -40.08
CA GLU A 256 28.60 -32.23 -40.88
C GLU A 256 29.06 -33.67 -40.54
N PRO A 257 29.36 -34.52 -41.54
CA PRO A 257 29.83 -35.87 -41.27
C PRO A 257 31.05 -35.81 -40.36
N CYS A 258 30.96 -36.47 -39.20
CA CYS A 258 31.95 -36.41 -38.13
C CYS A 258 33.38 -36.47 -38.65
N ALA A 259 34.08 -35.34 -38.64
CA ALA A 259 35.53 -35.33 -38.69
C ALA A 259 36.03 -35.57 -37.26
N GLU A 260 36.69 -36.71 -37.05
CA GLU A 260 37.37 -37.06 -35.82
C GLU A 260 38.41 -35.98 -35.47
N GLY A 261 38.09 -35.14 -34.50
CA GLY A 261 38.98 -34.09 -34.01
C GLY A 261 38.46 -33.52 -32.71
N GLN A 262 39.04 -33.95 -31.60
CA GLN A 262 38.73 -33.49 -30.25
C GLN A 262 38.97 -31.98 -30.12
N THR A 263 37.97 -31.26 -29.63
CA THR A 263 38.17 -29.98 -28.95
C THR A 263 37.32 -29.97 -27.68
N GLU A 264 38.00 -29.96 -26.54
CA GLU A 264 37.40 -29.77 -25.21
C GLU A 264 36.82 -28.37 -25.11
N ASP A 265 35.51 -28.28 -24.87
CA ASP A 265 34.81 -27.01 -24.68
C ASP A 265 34.79 -26.69 -23.17
N ASN A 266 35.72 -25.85 -22.73
CA ASN A 266 35.74 -25.26 -21.39
C ASN A 266 34.67 -24.16 -21.31
N ASN A 267 33.42 -24.52 -21.06
CA ASN A 267 32.36 -23.55 -20.83
C ASN A 267 31.94 -23.57 -19.36
N GLU A 268 32.49 -22.66 -18.56
CA GLU A 268 32.01 -22.40 -17.21
C GLU A 268 30.58 -21.80 -17.29
N PRO A 269 29.62 -22.28 -16.50
CA PRO A 269 28.26 -21.74 -16.52
C PRO A 269 28.25 -20.31 -15.97
N ALA A 270 28.22 -19.33 -16.86
CA ALA A 270 27.96 -17.94 -16.49
C ALA A 270 26.52 -17.80 -15.95
N PRO A 271 26.31 -17.17 -14.78
CA PRO A 271 24.97 -16.95 -14.28
C PRO A 271 24.19 -16.06 -15.26
N VAL A 272 23.03 -16.56 -15.71
CA VAL A 272 22.10 -15.80 -16.56
C VAL A 272 21.60 -14.60 -15.76
N ARG A 273 22.15 -13.42 -16.03
CA ARG A 273 21.69 -12.17 -15.43
C ARG A 273 20.45 -11.72 -16.19
N LEU A 274 19.27 -11.89 -15.60
CA LEU A 274 18.02 -11.33 -16.13
C LEU A 274 18.17 -9.81 -16.20
N MET A 275 18.36 -9.27 -17.41
CA MET A 275 18.34 -7.83 -17.60
C MET A 275 16.89 -7.35 -17.46
N ALA A 276 16.62 -6.47 -16.52
CA ALA A 276 15.36 -5.74 -16.47
C ALA A 276 15.27 -4.91 -17.77
N SER A 277 14.47 -5.38 -18.73
CA SER A 277 14.34 -4.72 -20.03
C SER A 277 13.46 -3.46 -19.97
N SER A 278 12.76 -3.23 -18.86
CA SER A 278 11.84 -2.13 -18.72
C SER A 278 12.57 -0.85 -18.30
N LYS A 279 12.44 0.20 -19.12
CA LYS A 279 12.99 1.52 -18.82
C LYS A 279 12.07 2.26 -17.84
N GLN A 280 11.99 1.79 -16.59
CA GLN A 280 11.07 2.27 -15.53
C GLN A 280 11.15 3.78 -15.29
N ASP A 281 12.32 4.38 -15.48
CA ASP A 281 12.51 5.81 -15.27
C ASP A 281 11.96 6.69 -16.38
N THR A 282 11.80 6.14 -17.58
CA THR A 282 11.45 6.93 -18.78
C THR A 282 10.06 6.62 -19.31
N HIS A 283 9.48 5.47 -18.98
CA HIS A 283 8.19 5.03 -19.52
C HIS A 283 7.15 4.86 -18.41
N ALA A 284 5.88 5.01 -18.77
CA ALA A 284 4.73 4.63 -17.95
C ALA A 284 3.61 4.13 -18.87
N ILE A 285 2.72 3.27 -18.37
CA ILE A 285 1.64 2.70 -19.17
C ILE A 285 0.32 3.42 -18.86
N ARG A 286 -0.36 3.88 -19.91
CA ARG A 286 -1.72 4.43 -19.82
C ARG A 286 -2.74 3.31 -19.94
N LEU A 287 -3.48 3.09 -18.86
CA LEU A 287 -4.60 2.16 -18.81
C LEU A 287 -5.85 2.77 -19.49
N PRO A 288 -6.80 1.94 -19.95
CA PRO A 288 -8.13 2.41 -20.36
C PRO A 288 -8.78 3.21 -19.22
N SER A 289 -9.52 4.27 -19.56
CA SER A 289 -10.13 5.15 -18.56
C SER A 289 -11.18 4.42 -17.71
N ALA A 290 -11.46 4.95 -16.54
CA ALA A 290 -12.48 4.40 -15.64
C ALA A 290 -13.86 4.32 -16.30
N GLU A 291 -14.20 5.30 -17.14
CA GLU A 291 -15.45 5.34 -17.90
C GLU A 291 -15.46 4.23 -18.95
N ALA A 292 -14.37 4.08 -19.72
CA ALA A 292 -14.26 3.05 -20.76
C ALA A 292 -14.37 1.63 -20.18
N VAL A 293 -13.70 1.35 -19.05
CA VAL A 293 -13.80 0.03 -18.39
C VAL A 293 -15.13 -0.21 -17.68
N THR A 294 -15.90 0.85 -17.41
CA THR A 294 -17.26 0.72 -16.87
C THR A 294 -18.24 0.32 -17.96
N GLU A 295 -18.03 0.80 -19.20
CA GLU A 295 -18.90 0.53 -20.34
C GLU A 295 -18.55 -0.78 -21.06
N ASP A 296 -17.27 -1.16 -21.13
CA ASP A 296 -16.80 -2.34 -21.85
C ASP A 296 -16.08 -3.37 -20.95
N PRO A 297 -16.70 -4.56 -20.72
CA PRO A 297 -16.08 -5.65 -19.98
C PRO A 297 -14.76 -6.16 -20.56
N VAL A 298 -14.54 -6.05 -21.87
CA VAL A 298 -13.30 -6.46 -22.54
C VAL A 298 -12.18 -5.50 -22.20
N LEU A 299 -12.46 -4.19 -22.21
CA LEU A 299 -11.48 -3.18 -21.77
C LEU A 299 -11.17 -3.32 -20.28
N TYR A 300 -12.16 -3.67 -19.45
CA TYR A 300 -11.92 -4.00 -18.04
C TYR A 300 -10.96 -5.19 -17.89
N ALA A 301 -11.19 -6.29 -18.63
CA ALA A 301 -10.32 -7.45 -18.61
C ALA A 301 -8.90 -7.13 -19.10
N HIS A 302 -8.77 -6.29 -20.13
CA HIS A 302 -7.48 -5.81 -20.64
C HIS A 302 -6.74 -4.95 -19.62
N ALA A 303 -7.41 -3.95 -19.03
CA ALA A 303 -6.84 -3.10 -17.98
C ALA A 303 -6.36 -3.95 -16.79
N SER A 304 -7.17 -4.92 -16.35
CA SER A 304 -6.82 -5.86 -15.29
C SER A 304 -5.60 -6.70 -15.67
N ARG A 305 -5.53 -7.26 -16.89
CA ARG A 305 -4.37 -8.02 -17.38
C ARG A 305 -3.09 -7.18 -17.32
N VAL A 306 -3.13 -5.95 -17.80
CA VAL A 306 -1.97 -5.05 -17.81
C VAL A 306 -1.55 -4.72 -16.37
N PHE A 307 -2.49 -4.34 -15.52
CA PHE A 307 -2.23 -4.08 -14.10
C PHE A 307 -1.55 -5.26 -13.38
N HIS A 308 -2.03 -6.50 -13.61
CA HIS A 308 -1.43 -7.69 -13.00
C HIS A 308 -0.04 -8.02 -13.57
N LYS A 309 0.25 -7.69 -14.84
CA LYS A 309 1.59 -7.85 -15.41
C LYS A 309 2.61 -6.93 -14.73
N GLU A 310 2.20 -5.71 -14.40
CA GLU A 310 3.07 -4.70 -13.75
C GLU A 310 3.11 -4.85 -12.21
N THR A 311 2.91 -6.06 -11.69
CA THR A 311 3.00 -6.34 -10.24
C THR A 311 4.42 -6.75 -9.79
N ASN A 312 5.29 -7.21 -10.70
CA ASN A 312 6.65 -7.59 -10.33
C ASN A 312 7.52 -6.33 -10.12
N PRO A 313 8.06 -6.11 -8.90
CA PRO A 313 8.74 -4.86 -8.58
C PRO A 313 10.03 -4.64 -9.39
N HIS A 314 10.66 -5.69 -9.92
CA HIS A 314 11.92 -5.56 -10.67
C HIS A 314 11.75 -5.11 -12.12
N ASN A 315 10.55 -5.22 -12.68
CA ASN A 315 10.30 -4.84 -14.08
C ASN A 315 9.03 -4.00 -14.28
N ALA A 316 8.21 -3.79 -13.25
CA ALA A 316 6.98 -3.02 -13.36
C ALA A 316 7.23 -1.58 -13.80
N LEU A 317 6.48 -1.15 -14.81
CA LEU A 317 6.36 0.25 -15.17
C LEU A 317 5.32 0.95 -14.29
N PRO A 318 5.49 2.27 -14.04
CA PRO A 318 4.41 3.07 -13.47
C PRO A 318 3.15 3.00 -14.35
N LEU A 319 1.99 3.09 -13.71
CA LEU A 319 0.70 3.07 -14.38
C LEU A 319 -0.01 4.41 -14.21
N ILE A 320 -0.79 4.80 -15.21
CA ILE A 320 -1.69 5.95 -15.12
C ILE A 320 -3.07 5.59 -15.66
N GLN A 321 -4.11 5.96 -14.93
CA GLN A 321 -5.50 5.77 -15.35
C GLN A 321 -6.30 7.06 -15.23
N ALA A 322 -7.04 7.42 -16.28
CA ALA A 322 -7.95 8.55 -16.26
C ALA A 322 -9.26 8.20 -15.51
N HIS A 323 -9.76 9.15 -14.73
CA HIS A 323 -11.01 9.11 -13.98
C HIS A 323 -11.70 10.48 -14.10
N GLY A 324 -12.44 10.68 -15.18
CA GLY A 324 -13.05 11.97 -15.51
C GLY A 324 -12.01 13.04 -15.82
N ASP A 325 -11.97 14.10 -15.00
CA ASP A 325 -11.09 15.26 -15.12
C ASP A 325 -9.73 15.09 -14.43
N ARG A 326 -9.51 13.96 -13.77
CA ARG A 326 -8.32 13.65 -12.98
C ARG A 326 -7.72 12.32 -13.40
N GLU A 327 -6.45 12.15 -13.11
CA GLU A 327 -5.70 10.93 -13.35
C GLU A 327 -5.21 10.35 -12.02
N VAL A 328 -5.18 9.02 -11.94
CA VAL A 328 -4.57 8.30 -10.82
C VAL A 328 -3.25 7.73 -11.32
N TRP A 329 -2.17 8.15 -10.67
CA TRP A 329 -0.81 7.67 -10.93
C TRP A 329 -0.45 6.59 -9.92
N LEU A 330 0.15 5.50 -10.38
CA LEU A 330 0.67 4.42 -9.56
C LEU A 330 2.17 4.29 -9.82
N ASN A 331 2.96 4.47 -8.78
CA ASN A 331 4.38 4.16 -8.82
C ASN A 331 4.60 2.64 -8.88
N PRO A 332 5.76 2.19 -9.37
CA PRO A 332 6.10 0.77 -9.36
C PRO A 332 5.98 0.15 -7.97
N PRO A 333 5.63 -1.14 -7.84
CA PRO A 333 5.50 -1.82 -6.56
C PRO A 333 6.77 -1.72 -5.70
N PRO A 334 6.64 -1.80 -4.36
CA PRO A 334 7.78 -1.72 -3.47
C PRO A 334 8.70 -2.93 -3.68
N ILE A 335 10.01 -2.70 -3.58
CA ILE A 335 10.99 -3.79 -3.54
C ILE A 335 10.81 -4.49 -2.18
N PRO A 336 10.76 -5.84 -2.12
CA PRO A 336 10.66 -6.58 -0.88
C PRO A 336 11.79 -6.23 0.10
N LEU A 337 11.50 -6.32 1.40
CA LEU A 337 12.50 -6.14 2.44
C LEU A 337 13.60 -7.20 2.32
N GLU A 338 14.82 -6.80 2.68
CA GLU A 338 15.92 -7.75 2.86
C GLU A 338 15.71 -8.56 4.16
N THR A 339 16.45 -9.66 4.32
CA THR A 339 16.28 -10.55 5.48
C THR A 339 16.50 -9.83 6.82
N ASP A 340 17.53 -9.01 6.91
CA ASP A 340 17.85 -8.23 8.11
C ASP A 340 16.79 -7.19 8.44
N GLU A 341 16.23 -6.53 7.43
CA GLU A 341 15.11 -5.60 7.59
C GLU A 341 13.84 -6.33 8.04
N LEU A 342 13.57 -7.50 7.48
CA LEU A 342 12.40 -8.31 7.86
C LEU A 342 12.52 -8.76 9.31
N ASP A 343 13.66 -9.33 9.70
CA ASP A 343 13.93 -9.76 11.08
C ASP A 343 13.78 -8.56 12.04
N TRP A 344 14.34 -7.41 11.68
CA TRP A 344 14.19 -6.19 12.46
C TRP A 344 12.74 -5.78 12.69
N VAL A 345 11.89 -5.84 11.65
CA VAL A 345 10.45 -5.52 11.77
C VAL A 345 9.76 -6.47 12.75
N PHE A 346 10.02 -7.78 12.66
CA PHE A 346 9.34 -8.79 13.48
C PHE A 346 9.91 -8.91 14.91
N GLU A 347 11.11 -8.40 15.16
CA GLU A 347 11.77 -8.36 16.47
C GLU A 347 11.45 -7.09 17.30
N LEU A 348 10.71 -6.13 16.74
CA LEU A 348 10.28 -4.92 17.46
C LEU A 348 9.55 -5.26 18.78
N PRO A 349 9.51 -4.34 19.77
CA PRO A 349 9.01 -4.61 21.12
C PRO A 349 7.47 -4.68 21.19
N TYR A 350 6.88 -5.66 20.50
CA TYR A 350 5.46 -5.97 20.55
C TYR A 350 5.07 -6.56 21.91
N GLN A 351 3.93 -6.12 22.43
CA GLN A 351 3.31 -6.71 23.62
C GLN A 351 2.74 -8.11 23.35
N ARG A 352 2.40 -8.39 22.09
CA ARG A 352 1.75 -9.64 21.63
C ARG A 352 0.41 -9.89 22.33
N LEU A 353 -0.28 -8.82 22.69
CA LEU A 353 -1.50 -8.81 23.47
C LEU A 353 -2.46 -7.74 22.92
N PRO A 354 -3.77 -7.81 23.23
CA PRO A 354 -4.69 -6.74 22.90
C PRO A 354 -4.43 -5.54 23.82
N HIS A 355 -4.70 -4.33 23.31
CA HIS A 355 -4.54 -3.13 24.11
C HIS A 355 -5.37 -3.21 25.41
N PRO A 356 -4.88 -2.73 26.57
CA PRO A 356 -5.58 -2.84 27.85
C PRO A 356 -7.00 -2.24 27.87
N SER A 357 -7.30 -1.29 26.99
CA SER A 357 -8.65 -0.74 26.82
C SER A 357 -9.70 -1.79 26.41
N CYS A 358 -9.27 -2.93 25.87
CA CYS A 358 -10.14 -4.05 25.51
C CYS A 358 -10.64 -4.84 26.74
N GLY A 359 -10.02 -4.67 27.92
CA GLY A 359 -10.33 -5.44 29.12
C GLY A 359 -10.18 -6.95 28.91
N ASP A 360 -11.11 -7.72 29.47
CA ASP A 360 -11.14 -9.20 29.34
C ASP A 360 -11.75 -9.69 28.00
N ALA A 361 -12.05 -8.77 27.08
CA ALA A 361 -12.67 -9.13 25.82
C ALA A 361 -11.66 -9.81 24.89
N ALA A 362 -11.90 -11.10 24.60
CA ALA A 362 -11.09 -11.83 23.63
C ALA A 362 -11.22 -11.20 22.23
N VAL A 363 -10.10 -11.10 21.51
CA VAL A 363 -10.08 -10.79 20.08
C VAL A 363 -9.90 -12.13 19.35
N PRO A 364 -10.92 -12.66 18.67
CA PRO A 364 -10.86 -14.02 18.10
C PRO A 364 -9.76 -14.26 17.08
N ALA A 365 -9.32 -13.23 16.38
CA ALA A 365 -8.27 -13.32 15.36
C ALA A 365 -6.83 -13.29 15.91
N MET A 366 -6.66 -13.28 17.25
CA MET A 366 -5.36 -13.30 17.91
C MET A 366 -4.69 -14.67 17.90
#